data_AF-A0A9W8Z2U2-F1
#
_entry.id   AF-A0A9W8Z2U2-F1
#
_cell.length_a   1.000
_cell.length_b   1.000
_cell.length_c   1.000
_cell.angle_alpha   90.00
_cell.angle_beta   90.00
_cell.angle_gamma   90.00
#
_symmetry.space_group_name_H-M   'P 1'
#
loop_
_entity.id
_entity.type
_entity.pdbx_description
1 polymer ?
#
loop_
_entity_poly.entity_id
_entity_poly.type
_entity_poly.pdbx_seq_one_letter_code
_entity_poly.pdbx_strand_id
1 'polypeptide(L)'
;MTVMWGLDLKDMQWGKFKSSYMFGNKDYHLRRTKFGIYQGAMILTVVSESLGTAALSDYVDQQKFVANHSPGATVHNNNFVGIASYNIFVGIFVATIFGAAFFFDLFWPERHESRAVKAAWRTCSVLACLLTLSCALAYTYIVAAKSAYVTGTDSANATRLLSEYGGSPMRYASNGRAIASVVFLWPGMIFTFLSTWLLWHSLAHIDQFGPMSAHAKKEVVAEKPAASFETGREVDGAMEMPVQPPPTHAVPEADAPV
;
A
#
# COMPACT_ATOMS: atom_id res chain seq x y z
N MET A 1 27.84 8.51 5.78
CA MET A 1 26.70 7.56 5.81
C MET A 1 25.57 8.19 5.02
N THR A 2 24.97 7.44 4.10
CA THR A 2 23.95 8.00 3.21
C THR A 2 22.61 8.02 3.96
N VAL A 3 22.27 9.18 4.48
CA VAL A 3 20.95 9.46 5.04
C VAL A 3 20.09 9.96 3.89
N MET A 4 19.06 9.19 3.52
CA MET A 4 18.10 9.62 2.51
C MET A 4 16.82 10.01 3.23
N TRP A 5 16.39 11.27 3.11
CA TRP A 5 15.14 11.78 3.71
C TRP A 5 15.07 11.66 5.25
N GLY A 6 16.21 11.72 5.94
CA GLY A 6 16.29 11.59 7.40
C GLY A 6 16.20 10.15 7.91
N LEU A 7 16.21 9.16 7.02
CA LEU A 7 16.18 7.74 7.33
C LEU A 7 17.57 7.14 7.07
N ASP A 8 18.12 6.41 8.05
CA ASP A 8 19.41 5.74 7.88
C ASP A 8 19.23 4.47 7.05
N LEU A 9 19.91 4.40 5.90
CA LEU A 9 19.87 3.24 5.01
C LEU A 9 20.49 1.98 5.64
N LYS A 10 21.30 2.11 6.72
CA LYS A 10 21.80 0.95 7.48
C LYS A 10 20.71 0.16 8.20
N ASP A 11 19.57 0.79 8.46
CA ASP A 11 18.41 0.13 9.07
C ASP A 11 17.63 -0.75 8.08
N MET A 12 17.87 -0.58 6.78
CA MET A 12 17.31 -1.43 5.74
C MET A 12 18.12 -2.73 5.65
N GLN A 13 17.80 -3.66 6.54
CA GLN A 13 18.45 -4.97 6.58
C GLN A 13 17.50 -6.07 6.11
N TRP A 14 17.95 -6.89 5.16
CA TRP A 14 17.19 -8.04 4.67
C TRP A 14 16.81 -9.03 5.78
N GLY A 15 17.60 -9.09 6.86
CA GLY A 15 17.28 -9.86 8.07
C GLY A 15 15.98 -9.44 8.78
N LYS A 16 15.53 -8.18 8.61
CA LYS A 16 14.26 -7.70 9.17
C LYS A 16 13.03 -8.34 8.50
N PHE A 17 13.15 -8.91 7.30
CA PHE A 17 12.07 -9.69 6.67
C PHE A 17 11.90 -11.08 7.27
N LYS A 18 12.81 -11.55 8.13
CA LYS A 18 12.69 -12.87 8.75
C LYS A 18 11.39 -12.92 9.56
N SER A 19 10.61 -13.99 9.40
CA SER A 19 9.34 -14.19 10.11
C SER A 19 9.48 -14.03 11.63
N SER A 20 10.62 -14.43 12.21
CA SER A 20 10.91 -14.22 13.63
C SER A 20 11.00 -12.75 14.05
N TYR A 21 11.39 -11.85 13.14
CA TYR A 21 11.45 -10.41 13.40
C TYR A 21 10.14 -9.71 13.02
N MET A 22 9.50 -10.09 11.90
CA MET A 22 8.21 -9.54 11.49
C MET A 22 7.05 -9.94 12.40
N PHE A 23 6.95 -11.23 12.71
CA PHE A 23 5.85 -11.83 13.46
C PHE A 23 6.25 -12.31 14.85
N GLY A 24 7.55 -12.35 15.20
CA GLY A 24 8.01 -12.77 16.53
C GLY A 24 8.30 -11.60 17.48
N ASN A 25 8.73 -10.45 16.96
CA ASN A 25 9.04 -9.27 17.77
C ASN A 25 7.75 -8.66 18.37
N LYS A 26 7.74 -8.44 19.71
CA LYS A 26 6.62 -7.83 20.48
C LYS A 26 6.95 -6.40 20.95
N ASP A 27 8.10 -5.89 20.55
CA ASP A 27 8.68 -4.66 21.07
C ASP A 27 7.91 -3.44 20.53
N TYR A 28 7.25 -3.60 19.39
CA TYR A 28 6.47 -2.55 18.71
C TYR A 28 4.96 -2.81 18.76
N HIS A 29 4.19 -1.77 19.07
CA HIS A 29 2.75 -1.86 19.24
C HIS A 29 2.03 -2.24 17.93
N LEU A 30 1.16 -3.26 17.99
CA LEU A 30 0.35 -3.80 16.89
C LEU A 30 1.10 -4.33 15.65
N ARG A 31 2.44 -4.44 15.68
CA ARG A 31 3.28 -4.78 14.50
C ARG A 31 2.80 -6.01 13.72
N ARG A 32 2.55 -7.12 14.42
CA ARG A 32 2.06 -8.38 13.81
C ARG A 32 0.72 -8.20 13.09
N THR A 33 -0.18 -7.47 13.74
CA THR A 33 -1.52 -7.19 13.23
C THR A 33 -1.47 -6.27 12.01
N LYS A 34 -0.60 -5.24 12.02
CA LYS A 34 -0.41 -4.36 10.85
C LYS A 34 0.09 -5.15 9.67
N PHE A 35 1.13 -5.96 9.88
CA PHE A 35 1.75 -6.73 8.80
C PHE A 35 0.80 -7.76 8.22
N GLY A 36 0.05 -8.49 9.04
CA GLY A 36 -0.97 -9.42 8.55
C GLY A 36 -2.08 -8.73 7.75
N ILE A 37 -2.60 -7.61 8.24
CA ILE A 37 -3.74 -6.92 7.61
C ILE A 37 -3.30 -6.18 6.33
N TYR A 38 -2.15 -5.49 6.34
CA TYR A 38 -1.63 -4.80 5.16
C TYR A 38 -1.26 -5.80 4.05
N GLN A 39 -0.62 -6.92 4.40
CA GLN A 39 -0.30 -7.97 3.44
C GLN A 39 -1.56 -8.67 2.91
N GLY A 40 -2.58 -8.88 3.75
CA GLY A 40 -3.89 -9.37 3.33
C GLY A 40 -4.53 -8.46 2.29
N ALA A 41 -4.53 -7.14 2.53
CA ALA A 41 -5.04 -6.16 1.57
C ALA A 41 -4.29 -6.22 0.24
N MET A 42 -2.95 -6.21 0.29
CA MET A 42 -2.11 -6.23 -0.91
C MET A 42 -2.26 -7.53 -1.71
N ILE A 43 -2.15 -8.70 -1.08
CA ILE A 43 -2.21 -9.98 -1.79
C ILE A 43 -3.57 -10.15 -2.48
N LEU A 44 -4.66 -9.88 -1.77
CA LEU A 44 -6.01 -10.09 -2.33
C LEU A 44 -6.33 -9.13 -3.47
N THR A 45 -5.89 -7.87 -3.37
CA THR A 45 -6.07 -6.88 -4.44
C THR A 45 -5.17 -7.17 -5.65
N VAL A 46 -3.92 -7.59 -5.44
CA VAL A 46 -3.00 -7.98 -6.54
C VAL A 46 -3.44 -9.28 -7.22
N VAL A 47 -3.96 -10.26 -6.48
CA VAL A 47 -4.54 -11.48 -7.08
C VAL A 47 -5.78 -11.13 -7.90
N SER A 48 -6.66 -10.27 -7.38
CA SER A 48 -7.82 -9.76 -8.12
C SER A 48 -7.38 -9.08 -9.42
N GLU A 49 -6.42 -8.15 -9.35
CA GLU A 49 -5.82 -7.49 -10.51
C GLU A 49 -5.29 -8.51 -11.53
N SER A 50 -4.46 -9.46 -11.09
CA SER A 50 -3.81 -10.42 -11.97
C SER A 50 -4.82 -11.30 -12.71
N LEU A 51 -5.88 -11.75 -12.03
CA LEU A 51 -6.97 -12.52 -12.64
C LEU A 51 -7.81 -11.67 -13.61
N GLY A 52 -8.05 -10.41 -13.26
CA GLY A 52 -8.74 -9.45 -14.12
C GLY A 52 -7.95 -9.15 -15.40
N THR A 53 -6.63 -8.99 -15.28
CA THR A 53 -5.70 -8.80 -16.41
C THR A 53 -5.62 -10.03 -17.29
N ALA A 54 -5.62 -11.24 -16.72
CA ALA A 54 -5.67 -12.47 -17.51
C ALA A 54 -6.96 -12.54 -18.36
N ALA A 55 -8.11 -12.25 -17.75
CA ALA A 55 -9.38 -12.18 -18.48
C ALA A 55 -9.38 -11.05 -19.53
N LEU A 56 -8.77 -9.90 -19.23
CA LEU A 56 -8.64 -8.78 -20.15
C LEU A 56 -7.85 -9.17 -21.40
N SER A 57 -6.72 -9.84 -21.23
CA SER A 57 -5.90 -10.35 -22.34
C SER A 57 -6.72 -11.27 -23.25
N ASP A 58 -7.48 -12.20 -22.67
CA ASP A 58 -8.34 -13.11 -23.45
C ASP A 58 -9.39 -12.33 -24.27
N TYR A 59 -10.00 -11.28 -23.72
CA TYR A 59 -10.98 -10.46 -24.43
C TYR A 59 -10.35 -9.60 -25.54
N VAL A 60 -9.16 -9.08 -25.31
CA VAL A 60 -8.41 -8.29 -26.32
C VAL A 60 -7.97 -9.19 -27.47
N ASP A 61 -7.48 -10.39 -27.17
CA ASP A 61 -7.04 -11.34 -28.19
C ASP A 61 -8.22 -11.91 -29.00
N GLN A 62 -9.37 -12.12 -28.37
CA GLN A 62 -10.63 -12.42 -29.07
C GLN A 62 -11.01 -11.32 -30.07
N GLN A 63 -10.92 -10.05 -29.66
CA GLN A 63 -11.22 -8.92 -30.54
C GLN A 63 -10.26 -8.86 -31.73
N LYS A 64 -8.95 -9.07 -31.50
CA LYS A 64 -7.95 -9.14 -32.58
C LYS A 64 -8.22 -10.32 -33.52
N PHE A 65 -8.56 -11.49 -32.99
CA PHE A 65 -8.85 -12.68 -33.78
C PHE A 65 -10.01 -12.45 -34.74
N VAL A 66 -11.13 -11.91 -34.24
CA VAL A 66 -12.32 -11.63 -35.06
C VAL A 66 -12.04 -10.57 -36.11
N ALA A 67 -11.35 -9.49 -35.75
CA ALA A 67 -10.99 -8.41 -36.68
C ALA A 67 -10.07 -8.91 -37.82
N ASN A 68 -9.17 -9.84 -37.53
CA ASN A 68 -8.25 -10.41 -38.53
C ASN A 68 -8.94 -11.41 -39.48
N HIS A 69 -9.93 -12.17 -39.00
CA HIS A 69 -10.61 -13.20 -39.81
C HIS A 69 -11.83 -12.69 -40.57
N SER A 70 -12.44 -11.58 -40.15
CA SER A 70 -13.56 -10.97 -40.84
C SER A 70 -13.40 -9.44 -40.87
N PRO A 71 -12.79 -8.89 -41.94
CA PRO A 71 -12.64 -7.44 -42.10
C PRO A 71 -14.03 -6.79 -42.13
N GLY A 72 -14.34 -6.02 -41.08
CA GLY A 72 -15.65 -5.39 -40.86
C GLY A 72 -16.38 -5.87 -39.61
N ALA A 73 -16.03 -7.05 -39.08
CA ALA A 73 -16.56 -7.54 -37.82
C ALA A 73 -15.79 -6.94 -36.63
N THR A 74 -16.51 -6.35 -35.69
CA THR A 74 -15.93 -5.74 -34.47
C THR A 74 -16.60 -6.31 -33.23
N VAL A 75 -15.77 -6.77 -32.28
CA VAL A 75 -16.20 -7.22 -30.95
C VAL A 75 -16.19 -6.01 -30.01
N HIS A 76 -17.33 -5.71 -29.41
CA HIS A 76 -17.48 -4.65 -28.42
C HIS A 76 -17.36 -5.24 -27.02
N ASN A 77 -16.20 -5.09 -26.41
CA ASN A 77 -15.87 -5.54 -25.05
C ASN A 77 -15.46 -4.37 -24.12
N ASN A 78 -15.66 -3.13 -24.56
CA ASN A 78 -15.19 -1.90 -23.90
C ASN A 78 -15.58 -1.80 -22.42
N ASN A 79 -16.76 -2.33 -22.06
CA ASN A 79 -17.22 -2.38 -20.68
C ASN A 79 -16.27 -3.18 -19.79
N PHE A 80 -15.82 -4.35 -20.25
CA PHE A 80 -14.87 -5.18 -19.52
C PHE A 80 -13.47 -4.58 -19.53
N VAL A 81 -13.02 -4.08 -20.68
CA VAL A 81 -11.71 -3.43 -20.82
C VAL A 81 -11.57 -2.25 -19.86
N GLY A 82 -12.59 -1.40 -19.79
CA GLY A 82 -12.60 -0.23 -18.91
C GLY A 82 -12.54 -0.62 -17.43
N ILE A 83 -13.37 -1.58 -17.00
CA ILE A 83 -13.40 -1.96 -15.58
C ILE A 83 -12.17 -2.78 -15.16
N ALA A 84 -11.63 -3.63 -16.03
CA ALA A 84 -10.39 -4.36 -15.76
C ALA A 84 -9.20 -3.39 -15.65
N SER A 85 -9.13 -2.39 -16.53
CA SER A 85 -8.11 -1.32 -16.45
C SER A 85 -8.22 -0.51 -15.17
N TYR A 86 -9.45 -0.20 -14.74
CA TYR A 86 -9.68 0.45 -13.46
C TYR A 86 -9.24 -0.42 -12.28
N ASN A 87 -9.50 -1.73 -12.33
CA ASN A 87 -9.04 -2.66 -11.30
C ASN A 87 -7.51 -2.72 -11.18
N ILE A 88 -6.80 -2.70 -12.31
CA ILE A 88 -5.32 -2.61 -12.33
C ILE A 88 -4.86 -1.34 -11.61
N PHE A 89 -5.42 -0.20 -11.95
CA PHE A 89 -5.07 1.07 -11.30
C PHE A 89 -5.31 1.02 -9.79
N VAL A 90 -6.44 0.49 -9.36
CA VAL A 90 -6.78 0.37 -7.93
C VAL A 90 -5.84 -0.60 -7.21
N GLY A 91 -5.52 -1.75 -7.81
CA GLY A 91 -4.57 -2.72 -7.26
C GLY A 91 -3.19 -2.09 -7.01
N ILE A 92 -2.64 -1.42 -8.03
CA ILE A 92 -1.35 -0.72 -7.94
C ILE A 92 -1.41 0.40 -6.88
N PHE A 93 -2.49 1.17 -6.82
CA PHE A 93 -2.65 2.25 -5.85
C PHE A 93 -2.63 1.71 -4.41
N VAL A 94 -3.43 0.68 -4.12
CA VAL A 94 -3.49 0.02 -2.81
C VAL A 94 -2.12 -0.56 -2.44
N ALA A 95 -1.48 -1.27 -3.36
CA ALA A 95 -0.15 -1.85 -3.17
C ALA A 95 0.92 -0.78 -2.90
N THR A 96 0.85 0.36 -3.57
CA THR A 96 1.80 1.46 -3.37
C THR A 96 1.62 2.08 -1.99
N ILE A 97 0.39 2.40 -1.59
CA ILE A 97 0.12 3.03 -0.29
C ILE A 97 0.41 2.08 0.87
N PHE A 98 -0.22 0.90 0.90
CA PHE A 98 -0.06 -0.01 2.03
C PHE A 98 1.25 -0.79 1.99
N GLY A 99 1.83 -1.01 0.80
CA GLY A 99 3.18 -1.56 0.66
C GLY A 99 4.23 -0.59 1.18
N ALA A 100 4.15 0.69 0.80
CA ALA A 100 5.04 1.70 1.36
C ALA A 100 4.85 1.81 2.89
N ALA A 101 3.62 1.87 3.39
CA ALA A 101 3.35 1.87 4.83
C ALA A 101 3.95 0.65 5.55
N PHE A 102 3.82 -0.54 4.96
CA PHE A 102 4.42 -1.77 5.44
C PHE A 102 5.96 -1.68 5.51
N PHE A 103 6.62 -1.24 4.43
CA PHE A 103 8.09 -1.12 4.42
C PHE A 103 8.59 -0.05 5.40
N PHE A 104 7.88 1.08 5.52
CA PHE A 104 8.23 2.11 6.47
C PHE A 104 8.10 1.64 7.92
N ASP A 105 7.03 0.93 8.26
CA ASP A 105 6.84 0.32 9.58
C ASP A 105 7.84 -0.83 9.85
N LEU A 106 8.35 -1.49 8.80
CA LEU A 106 9.32 -2.58 8.91
C LEU A 106 10.74 -2.08 9.13
N PHE A 107 11.21 -1.15 8.31
CA PHE A 107 12.60 -0.69 8.32
C PHE A 107 12.85 0.41 9.35
N TRP A 108 11.93 1.35 9.49
CA TRP A 108 12.10 2.54 10.33
C TRP A 108 10.91 2.74 11.29
N PRO A 109 10.71 1.83 12.25
CA PRO A 109 9.59 1.90 13.20
C PRO A 109 9.63 3.14 14.11
N GLU A 110 10.80 3.77 14.30
CA GLU A 110 10.99 4.94 15.17
C GLU A 110 10.96 6.28 14.45
N ARG A 111 10.59 6.30 13.16
CA ARG A 111 10.62 7.53 12.37
C ARG A 111 9.66 8.60 12.91
N HIS A 112 10.17 9.82 13.06
CA HIS A 112 9.35 10.99 13.31
C HIS A 112 8.77 11.54 12.00
N GLU A 113 7.49 11.27 11.77
CA GLU A 113 6.79 11.83 10.60
C GLU A 113 6.31 13.25 10.85
N SER A 114 6.50 14.12 9.84
CA SER A 114 5.92 15.46 9.84
C SER A 114 4.39 15.41 9.76
N ARG A 115 3.72 16.47 10.23
CA ARG A 115 2.25 16.57 10.18
C ARG A 115 1.71 16.46 8.75
N ALA A 116 2.44 16.98 7.76
CA ALA A 116 2.07 16.92 6.35
C ALA A 116 2.07 15.47 5.82
N VAL A 117 3.08 14.67 6.18
CA VAL A 117 3.17 13.26 5.77
C VAL A 117 2.05 12.44 6.41
N LYS A 118 1.73 12.68 7.69
CA LYS A 118 0.59 12.03 8.37
C LYS A 118 -0.74 12.38 7.71
N ALA A 119 -0.93 13.63 7.30
CA ALA A 119 -2.12 14.04 6.56
C ALA A 119 -2.19 13.35 5.20
N ALA A 120 -1.08 13.26 4.47
CA ALA A 120 -1.01 12.54 3.20
C ALA A 120 -1.38 11.06 3.37
N TRP A 121 -0.86 10.36 4.38
CA TRP A 121 -1.24 8.98 4.68
C TRP A 121 -2.73 8.81 4.94
N ARG A 122 -3.33 9.72 5.71
CA ARG A 122 -4.77 9.70 6.01
C ARG A 122 -5.60 9.93 4.74
N THR A 123 -5.24 10.91 3.92
CA THR A 123 -5.95 11.19 2.67
C THR A 123 -5.80 10.04 1.66
N CYS A 124 -4.58 9.53 1.45
CA CYS A 124 -4.34 8.43 0.52
C CYS A 124 -5.03 7.13 0.96
N SER A 125 -5.07 6.83 2.26
CA SER A 125 -5.79 5.65 2.77
C SER A 125 -7.31 5.75 2.58
N VAL A 126 -7.90 6.94 2.76
CA VAL A 126 -9.32 7.17 2.45
C VAL A 126 -9.59 7.05 0.96
N LEU A 127 -8.72 7.62 0.11
CA LEU A 127 -8.83 7.46 -1.34
C LEU A 127 -8.72 5.99 -1.75
N ALA A 128 -7.82 5.21 -1.14
CA ALA A 128 -7.71 3.77 -1.38
C ALA A 128 -9.04 3.06 -1.06
N CYS A 129 -9.65 3.37 0.08
CA CYS A 129 -10.97 2.82 0.44
C CYS A 129 -12.06 3.15 -0.60
N LEU A 130 -12.16 4.41 -1.02
CA LEU A 130 -13.17 4.86 -1.97
C LEU A 130 -12.97 4.24 -3.37
N LEU A 131 -11.72 4.20 -3.83
CA LEU A 131 -11.35 3.62 -5.12
C LEU A 131 -11.60 2.11 -5.13
N THR A 132 -11.20 1.39 -4.07
CA THR A 132 -11.45 -0.06 -3.97
C THR A 132 -12.93 -0.39 -3.85
N LEU A 133 -13.71 0.39 -3.09
CA LEU A 133 -15.16 0.20 -3.00
C LEU A 133 -15.85 0.46 -4.34
N SER A 134 -15.53 1.59 -5.00
CA SER A 134 -16.11 1.91 -6.30
C SER A 134 -15.73 0.89 -7.37
N CYS A 135 -14.49 0.39 -7.35
CA CYS A 135 -14.05 -0.69 -8.22
C CYS A 135 -14.83 -1.98 -7.93
N ALA A 136 -14.95 -2.40 -6.67
CA ALA A 136 -15.69 -3.61 -6.30
C ALA A 136 -17.15 -3.56 -6.78
N LEU A 137 -17.83 -2.43 -6.59
CA LEU A 137 -19.22 -2.25 -7.03
C LEU A 137 -19.36 -2.25 -8.55
N ALA A 138 -18.57 -1.43 -9.24
CA ALA A 138 -18.62 -1.32 -10.69
C ALA A 138 -18.20 -2.64 -11.36
N TYR A 139 -17.18 -3.32 -10.85
CA TYR A 139 -16.69 -4.58 -11.39
C TYR A 139 -17.71 -5.70 -11.21
N THR A 140 -18.34 -5.78 -10.03
CA THR A 140 -19.45 -6.70 -9.79
C THR A 140 -20.59 -6.44 -10.77
N TYR A 141 -21.00 -5.18 -10.98
CA TYR A 141 -22.08 -4.86 -11.90
C TYR A 141 -21.75 -5.22 -13.35
N ILE A 142 -20.56 -4.87 -13.84
CA ILE A 142 -20.14 -5.17 -15.22
C ILE A 142 -20.08 -6.68 -15.43
N VAL A 143 -19.43 -7.43 -14.53
CA VAL A 143 -19.31 -8.89 -14.68
C VAL A 143 -20.68 -9.57 -14.59
N ALA A 144 -21.56 -9.12 -13.69
CA ALA A 144 -22.86 -9.76 -13.48
C ALA A 144 -23.90 -9.40 -14.56
N ALA A 145 -23.95 -8.14 -15.02
CA ALA A 145 -25.05 -7.62 -15.82
C ALA A 145 -24.71 -7.33 -17.28
N LYS A 146 -23.43 -7.28 -17.66
CA LYS A 146 -23.01 -6.92 -19.02
C LYS A 146 -22.47 -8.13 -19.79
N SER A 147 -22.43 -7.96 -21.11
CA SER A 147 -21.88 -8.91 -22.05
C SER A 147 -21.21 -8.17 -23.20
N ALA A 148 -20.23 -8.83 -23.82
CA ALA A 148 -19.72 -8.43 -25.12
C ALA A 148 -20.75 -8.72 -26.21
N TYR A 149 -20.64 -8.03 -27.34
CA TYR A 149 -21.44 -8.26 -28.54
C TYR A 149 -20.60 -8.01 -29.79
N VAL A 150 -20.98 -8.63 -30.91
CA VAL A 150 -20.29 -8.48 -32.21
C VAL A 150 -21.18 -7.68 -33.16
N THR A 151 -20.57 -6.79 -33.94
CA THR A 151 -21.24 -6.02 -34.99
C THR A 151 -20.48 -6.17 -36.31
N GLY A 152 -21.15 -5.91 -37.45
CA GLY A 152 -20.51 -5.94 -38.76
C GLY A 152 -20.40 -7.32 -39.42
N THR A 153 -21.10 -8.32 -38.88
CA THR A 153 -21.24 -9.66 -39.47
C THR A 153 -22.60 -10.26 -39.09
N ASP A 154 -23.05 -11.28 -39.82
CA ASP A 154 -24.25 -12.06 -39.51
C ASP A 154 -24.06 -12.95 -38.28
N SER A 155 -25.17 -13.33 -37.63
CA SER A 155 -25.14 -14.09 -36.37
C SER A 155 -24.48 -15.48 -36.53
N ALA A 156 -24.59 -16.11 -37.70
CA ALA A 156 -23.99 -17.41 -37.96
C ALA A 156 -22.46 -17.30 -38.06
N ASN A 157 -21.94 -16.32 -38.80
CA ASN A 157 -20.51 -16.07 -38.86
C ASN A 157 -19.92 -15.60 -37.53
N ALA A 158 -20.61 -14.73 -36.79
CA ALA A 158 -20.18 -14.35 -35.44
C ALA A 158 -20.03 -15.58 -34.54
N THR A 159 -21.03 -16.47 -34.53
CA THR A 159 -21.02 -17.68 -33.70
C THR A 159 -19.89 -18.62 -34.12
N ARG A 160 -19.67 -18.81 -35.43
CA ARG A 160 -18.56 -19.61 -35.96
C ARG A 160 -17.21 -19.07 -35.50
N LEU A 161 -16.94 -17.79 -35.70
CA LEU A 161 -15.66 -17.15 -35.32
C LEU A 161 -15.41 -17.22 -33.81
N LEU A 162 -16.46 -17.03 -33.00
CA LEU A 162 -16.37 -17.15 -31.54
C LEU A 162 -16.10 -18.60 -31.11
N SER A 163 -16.70 -19.58 -31.80
CA SER A 163 -16.44 -21.00 -31.54
C SER A 163 -15.04 -21.45 -31.96
N GLU A 164 -14.51 -20.89 -33.06
CA GLU A 164 -13.16 -21.18 -33.56
C GLU A 164 -12.08 -20.61 -32.63
N TYR A 165 -12.32 -19.45 -32.03
CA TYR A 165 -11.41 -18.88 -31.05
C TYR A 165 -11.37 -19.68 -29.74
N GLY A 166 -12.53 -20.18 -29.28
CA GLY A 166 -12.63 -21.07 -28.10
C GLY A 166 -12.24 -20.45 -26.74
N GLY A 167 -11.85 -19.17 -26.69
CA GLY A 167 -11.34 -18.55 -25.47
C GLY A 167 -12.41 -17.95 -24.55
N SER A 168 -12.87 -16.73 -24.86
CA SER A 168 -13.65 -15.90 -23.93
C SER A 168 -15.16 -15.94 -24.17
N PRO A 169 -15.99 -16.21 -23.14
CA PRO A 169 -17.43 -16.17 -23.27
C PRO A 169 -17.93 -14.73 -23.40
N MET A 170 -18.95 -14.53 -24.23
CA MET A 170 -19.56 -13.21 -24.48
C MET A 170 -20.23 -12.65 -23.22
N ARG A 171 -20.81 -13.52 -22.39
CA ARG A 171 -21.31 -13.13 -21.06
C ARG A 171 -20.15 -13.11 -20.09
N TYR A 172 -19.87 -11.95 -19.50
CA TYR A 172 -18.76 -11.80 -18.55
C TYR A 172 -18.93 -12.69 -17.31
N ALA A 173 -20.18 -12.89 -16.87
CA ALA A 173 -20.53 -13.81 -15.77
C ALA A 173 -20.21 -15.29 -16.05
N SER A 174 -19.89 -15.67 -17.29
CA SER A 174 -19.46 -17.04 -17.62
C SER A 174 -17.94 -17.17 -17.62
N ASN A 175 -17.19 -16.07 -17.50
CA ASN A 175 -15.73 -16.11 -17.42
C ASN A 175 -15.31 -16.34 -15.96
N GLY A 176 -14.82 -17.55 -15.66
CA GLY A 176 -14.39 -17.93 -14.31
C GLY A 176 -13.27 -17.03 -13.76
N ARG A 177 -12.37 -16.51 -14.62
CA ARG A 177 -11.29 -15.59 -14.21
C ARG A 177 -11.84 -14.23 -13.80
N ALA A 178 -12.83 -13.73 -14.55
CA ALA A 178 -13.51 -12.47 -14.21
C ALA A 178 -14.27 -12.57 -12.89
N ILE A 179 -15.00 -13.68 -12.66
CA ILE A 179 -15.71 -13.91 -11.40
C ILE A 179 -14.71 -14.03 -10.24
N ALA A 180 -13.66 -14.84 -10.40
CA ALA A 180 -12.64 -15.02 -9.37
C ALA A 180 -11.98 -13.67 -9.01
N SER A 181 -11.66 -12.84 -10.00
CA SER A 181 -11.15 -11.49 -9.77
C SER A 181 -12.06 -10.65 -8.87
N VAL A 182 -13.37 -10.62 -9.14
CA VAL A 182 -14.36 -9.92 -8.30
C VAL A 182 -14.45 -10.53 -6.90
N VAL A 183 -14.44 -11.87 -6.79
CA VAL A 183 -14.51 -12.58 -5.51
C VAL A 183 -13.31 -12.25 -4.62
N PHE A 184 -12.10 -12.13 -5.17
CA PHE A 184 -10.92 -11.72 -4.40
C PHE A 184 -10.91 -10.22 -4.06
N LEU A 185 -11.51 -9.38 -4.90
CA LEU A 185 -11.59 -7.93 -4.69
C LEU A 185 -12.41 -7.57 -3.44
N TRP A 186 -13.50 -8.27 -3.16
CA TRP A 186 -14.37 -8.01 -2.01
C TRP A 186 -13.67 -8.19 -0.66
N PRO A 187 -13.03 -9.33 -0.36
CA PRO A 187 -12.15 -9.48 0.80
C PRO A 187 -11.03 -8.45 0.80
N GLY A 188 -10.39 -8.20 -0.36
CA GLY A 188 -9.35 -7.17 -0.48
C GLY A 188 -9.84 -5.78 -0.04
N MET A 189 -11.07 -5.41 -0.38
CA MET A 189 -11.72 -4.18 0.06
C MET A 189 -11.89 -4.13 1.58
N ILE A 190 -12.38 -5.22 2.19
CA ILE A 190 -12.51 -5.31 3.66
C ILE A 190 -11.15 -5.12 4.34
N PHE A 191 -10.12 -5.81 3.85
CA PHE A 191 -8.76 -5.65 4.37
C PHE A 191 -8.20 -4.24 4.14
N THR A 192 -8.59 -3.56 3.07
CA THR A 192 -8.22 -2.16 2.80
C THR A 192 -8.84 -1.22 3.84
N PHE A 193 -10.10 -1.45 4.23
CA PHE A 193 -10.77 -0.68 5.29
C PHE A 193 -10.12 -0.93 6.65
N LEU A 194 -9.84 -2.19 6.98
CA LEU A 194 -9.14 -2.57 8.20
C LEU A 194 -7.73 -1.95 8.23
N SER A 195 -7.02 -1.96 7.10
CA SER A 195 -5.69 -1.35 6.98
C SER A 195 -5.74 0.15 7.23
N THR A 196 -6.74 0.84 6.70
CA THR A 196 -6.94 2.29 6.93
C THR A 196 -7.23 2.59 8.39
N TRP A 197 -8.16 1.85 9.00
CA TRP A 197 -8.47 2.00 10.42
C TRP A 197 -7.24 1.79 11.29
N LEU A 198 -6.46 0.75 10.98
CA LEU A 198 -5.27 0.40 11.74
C LEU A 198 -4.14 1.43 11.55
N LEU A 199 -3.96 1.96 10.34
CA LEU A 199 -3.03 3.04 10.05
C LEU A 199 -3.35 4.28 10.89
N TRP A 200 -4.62 4.66 10.96
CA TRP A 200 -5.06 5.82 11.73
C TRP A 200 -4.86 5.62 13.23
N HIS A 201 -5.21 4.44 13.75
CA HIS A 201 -5.02 4.09 15.15
C HIS A 201 -3.53 4.03 15.52
N SER A 202 -2.69 3.50 14.62
CA SER A 202 -1.24 3.50 14.74
C SER A 202 -0.68 4.92 14.84
N LEU A 203 -1.09 5.82 13.95
CA LEU A 203 -0.63 7.21 13.95
C LEU A 203 -1.02 7.91 15.26
N ALA A 204 -2.26 7.71 15.74
CA ALA A 204 -2.72 8.28 17.01
C ALA A 204 -1.95 7.73 18.22
N HIS A 205 -1.64 6.43 18.25
CA HIS A 205 -0.82 5.85 19.31
C HIS A 205 0.61 6.36 19.28
N ILE A 206 1.22 6.48 18.10
CA ILE A 206 2.58 7.03 17.94
C ILE A 206 2.61 8.49 18.40
N ASP A 207 1.58 9.28 18.10
CA ASP A 207 1.47 10.68 18.53
C ASP A 207 1.38 10.83 20.06
N GLN A 208 0.73 9.88 20.76
CA GLN A 208 0.51 9.95 22.21
C GLN A 208 1.58 9.24 23.04
N PHE A 209 2.09 8.10 22.57
CA PHE A 209 2.94 7.21 23.36
C PHE A 209 4.26 6.86 22.67
N GLY A 210 4.50 7.31 21.44
CA GLY A 210 5.65 6.86 20.66
C GLY A 210 5.48 5.42 20.12
N PRO A 211 6.51 4.90 19.41
CA PRO A 211 6.41 3.68 18.59
C PRO A 211 6.52 2.36 19.38
N MET A 212 7.04 2.40 20.60
CA MET A 212 7.26 1.19 21.43
C MET A 212 5.99 0.69 22.10
N SER A 213 5.89 -0.63 22.25
CA SER A 213 4.80 -1.28 23.00
C SER A 213 4.94 -1.01 24.50
N ALA A 214 3.83 -1.08 25.24
CA ALA A 214 3.83 -0.92 26.69
C ALA A 214 4.71 -1.96 27.42
N HIS A 215 4.98 -3.11 26.78
CA HIS A 215 5.87 -4.15 27.30
C HIS A 215 7.34 -3.79 27.08
N ALA A 216 7.72 -3.31 25.90
CA ALA A 216 9.08 -2.85 25.63
C ALA A 216 9.46 -1.65 26.49
N LYS A 217 8.52 -0.72 26.72
CA LYS A 217 8.75 0.38 27.68
C LYS A 217 9.02 -0.11 29.08
N LYS A 218 8.37 -1.20 29.53
CA LYS A 218 8.61 -1.79 30.85
C LYS A 218 9.96 -2.50 30.92
N GLU A 219 10.40 -3.18 29.85
CA GLU A 219 11.74 -3.77 29.79
C GLU A 219 12.84 -2.70 29.76
N VAL A 220 12.72 -1.65 28.94
CA VAL A 220 13.70 -0.54 28.93
C VAL A 220 13.77 0.19 30.28
N VAL A 221 12.63 0.30 30.98
CA VAL A 221 12.59 0.88 32.33
C VAL A 221 13.12 -0.09 33.40
N ALA A 222 12.88 -1.40 33.26
CA ALA A 222 13.37 -2.43 34.17
C ALA A 222 14.88 -2.72 33.99
N GLU A 223 15.41 -2.56 32.79
CA GLU A 223 16.83 -2.65 32.44
C GLU A 223 17.60 -1.38 32.85
N LYS A 224 16.89 -0.38 33.39
CA LYS A 224 17.46 0.77 34.11
C LYS A 224 17.34 0.60 35.63
N PRO A 225 17.91 -0.44 36.29
CA PRO A 225 17.92 -0.49 37.74
C PRO A 225 19.02 0.44 38.28
N ALA A 226 18.58 1.48 39.01
CA ALA A 226 19.17 1.97 40.26
C ALA A 226 20.71 1.99 40.43
N ALA A 227 21.48 2.42 39.42
CA ALA A 227 22.89 2.76 39.61
C ALA A 227 23.06 4.23 40.02
N SER A 228 22.55 4.60 41.20
CA SER A 228 23.01 5.79 41.91
C SER A 228 22.58 5.73 43.38
N PHE A 229 23.22 4.84 44.15
CA PHE A 229 23.32 5.02 45.58
C PHE A 229 24.76 4.73 46.04
N GLU A 230 25.40 5.82 46.46
CA GLU A 230 26.57 5.98 47.34
C GLU A 230 27.90 5.24 47.05
N THR A 231 28.95 6.03 46.84
CA THR A 231 30.07 6.04 47.81
C THR A 231 30.80 7.36 47.78
N GLY A 232 30.82 8.05 48.91
CA GLY A 232 31.56 9.28 49.11
C GLY A 232 33.07 9.04 49.01
N ARG A 233 33.76 9.96 48.32
CA ARG A 233 35.17 10.24 48.54
C ARG A 233 35.44 11.69 48.14
N GLU A 234 35.58 12.54 49.15
CA GLU A 234 36.22 13.85 49.02
C GLU A 234 37.62 13.66 48.40
N VAL A 235 37.89 14.38 47.32
CA VAL A 235 39.25 14.83 46.98
C VAL A 235 39.12 16.24 46.40
N ASP A 236 39.72 17.18 47.12
CA ASP A 236 39.98 18.56 46.72
C ASP A 236 40.56 18.68 45.31
N GLY A 237 40.12 19.70 44.58
CA GLY A 237 40.72 20.06 43.29
C GLY A 237 39.93 21.13 42.56
N ALA A 238 40.07 22.38 42.98
CA ALA A 238 39.58 23.54 42.24
C ALA A 238 40.21 23.58 40.83
N MET A 239 39.38 23.55 39.79
CA MET A 239 39.78 23.98 38.45
C MET A 239 38.58 24.64 37.77
N GLU A 240 38.61 25.97 37.70
CA GLU A 240 37.67 26.78 36.93
C GLU A 240 37.75 26.42 35.44
N MET A 241 36.60 26.13 34.83
CA MET A 241 36.47 25.99 33.38
C MET A 241 35.97 27.32 32.80
N PRO A 242 36.58 27.87 31.73
CA PRO A 242 36.16 29.14 31.16
C PRO A 242 34.83 29.01 30.40
N VAL A 243 33.96 29.99 30.62
CA VAL A 243 32.66 30.16 29.97
C VAL A 243 32.84 30.44 28.48
N GLN A 244 32.25 29.61 27.61
CA GLN A 244 32.16 29.87 26.17
C GLN A 244 31.19 31.04 25.90
N PRO A 245 31.55 32.04 25.07
CA PRO A 245 30.62 33.11 24.70
C PRO A 245 29.60 32.63 23.65
N PRO A 246 28.39 33.22 23.61
CA PRO A 246 27.29 32.80 22.76
C PRO A 246 27.52 33.13 21.27
N PRO A 247 26.89 32.37 20.34
CA PRO A 247 27.13 32.52 18.91
C PRO A 247 26.50 33.79 18.34
N THR A 248 27.29 34.55 17.58
CA THR A 248 26.88 35.77 16.88
C THR A 248 26.26 35.41 15.54
N HIS A 249 24.97 35.70 15.34
CA HIS A 249 24.32 35.63 14.03
C HIS A 249 24.54 36.94 13.27
N ALA A 250 25.08 36.86 12.05
CA ALA A 250 25.16 37.99 11.12
C ALA A 250 23.89 38.08 10.27
N VAL A 251 23.27 39.26 10.23
CA VAL A 251 22.15 39.61 9.33
C VAL A 251 22.74 40.29 8.09
N PRO A 252 22.27 40.00 6.86
CA PRO A 252 22.75 40.67 5.66
C PRO A 252 22.17 42.09 5.55
N GLU A 253 23.03 43.03 5.19
CA GLU A 253 22.75 44.45 5.00
C GLU A 253 21.91 44.67 3.72
N ALA A 254 20.87 45.51 3.81
CA ALA A 254 19.99 45.85 2.71
C ALA A 254 20.51 47.09 1.97
N ASP A 255 20.64 46.97 0.65
CA ASP A 255 21.01 48.05 -0.27
C ASP A 255 20.03 49.23 -0.19
N ALA A 256 20.57 50.45 -0.26
CA ALA A 256 19.84 51.70 -0.48
C ALA A 256 20.45 52.48 -1.68
N PRO A 257 19.66 53.34 -2.35
CA PRO A 257 19.73 53.56 -3.80
C PRO A 257 20.55 54.79 -4.23
N VAL A 258 20.87 54.84 -5.53
CA VAL A 258 21.19 56.07 -6.29
C VAL A 258 20.26 56.15 -7.50
#